data_AF-A0A915ZMX4-F1
#
_entry.id   AF-A0A915ZMX4-F1
#
_cell.length_a   1.000
_cell.length_b   1.000
_cell.length_c   1.000
_cell.angle_alpha   90.00
_cell.angle_beta   90.00
_cell.angle_gamma   90.00
#
_symmetry.space_group_name_H-M   'P 1'
#
loop_
_entity.id
_entity.type
_entity.pdbx_description
1 polymer ?
#
loop_
_entity_poly.entity_id
_entity_poly.type
_entity_poly.pdbx_seq_one_letter_code
_entity_poly.pdbx_strand_id
1 'polypeptide(L)'
;MSWVNDIRVIVGLDFGSTYSGFSLYHVDSDDIKTNNEWPGDMGKFKTNTVLQYDDDYKDVKSWGQQALYRKPNKKSKDKEMKPVELFKLYLGNCLEKHRPRLPVDYKKAISDYLCEIGKVIKETIPKYWMGIDFMENVLLILPVPAEYSELDKAIMRECAFNAGLINNRFSEKLQFTTEPEAAAVYCTNNTLKQHNLAEPGTTFMIVDCGGGTLEMKL
;
A
#
# COMPACT_ATOMS: atom_id res chain seq x y z
N MET A 1 -22.73 -12.27 -10.90
CA MET A 1 -21.44 -12.99 -10.84
C MET A 1 -20.79 -12.99 -12.23
N SER A 2 -20.10 -11.92 -12.65
CA SER A 2 -19.58 -11.86 -14.04
C SER A 2 -18.19 -11.21 -14.20
N TRP A 3 -17.72 -10.35 -13.29
CA TRP A 3 -16.42 -9.70 -13.45
C TRP A 3 -15.23 -10.55 -12.99
N VAL A 4 -15.47 -11.56 -12.13
CA VAL A 4 -14.41 -12.42 -11.58
C VAL A 4 -13.72 -13.20 -12.71
N ASN A 5 -14.45 -13.55 -13.76
CA ASN A 5 -13.91 -14.25 -14.93
C ASN A 5 -12.97 -13.38 -15.79
N ASP A 6 -13.04 -12.06 -15.63
CA ASP A 6 -12.19 -11.12 -16.36
C ASP A 6 -10.89 -10.79 -15.61
N ILE A 7 -10.77 -11.23 -14.35
CA ILE A 7 -9.57 -11.03 -13.54
C ILE A 7 -8.47 -11.96 -13.99
N ARG A 8 -7.32 -11.37 -14.33
CA ARG A 8 -6.10 -12.08 -14.74
C ARG A 8 -4.97 -11.87 -13.74
N VAL A 9 -4.94 -10.69 -13.09
CA VAL A 9 -3.90 -10.32 -12.15
C VAL A 9 -4.52 -9.86 -10.83
N ILE A 10 -3.96 -10.32 -9.73
CA ILE A 10 -4.27 -9.87 -8.38
C ILE A 10 -3.09 -9.04 -7.89
N VAL A 11 -3.36 -7.84 -7.41
CA VAL A 11 -2.38 -6.95 -6.78
C VAL A 11 -2.66 -6.92 -5.29
N GLY A 12 -1.72 -7.41 -4.48
CA GLY A 12 -1.70 -7.15 -3.03
C GLY A 12 -0.91 -5.88 -2.76
N LEU A 13 -1.58 -4.80 -2.34
CA LEU A 13 -0.94 -3.52 -2.00
C LEU A 13 -0.94 -3.32 -0.49
N ASP A 14 0.20 -3.54 0.13
CA ASP A 14 0.44 -3.19 1.53
C ASP A 14 0.78 -1.70 1.63
N PHE A 15 -0.21 -0.90 2.04
CA PHE A 15 -0.06 0.52 2.30
C PHE A 15 0.18 0.74 3.79
N GLY A 16 1.44 0.65 4.23
CA GLY A 16 1.82 0.82 5.64
C GLY A 16 2.06 2.29 6.03
N SER A 17 2.10 2.56 7.34
CA SER A 17 2.32 3.92 7.86
C SER A 17 3.71 4.47 7.55
N THR A 18 4.73 3.60 7.53
CA THR A 18 6.14 3.97 7.33
C THR A 18 6.68 3.48 5.99
N TYR A 19 6.28 2.29 5.57
CA TYR A 19 6.71 1.67 4.32
C TYR A 19 5.52 1.05 3.62
N SER A 20 5.52 1.08 2.29
CA SER A 20 4.54 0.41 1.45
C SER A 20 5.23 -0.48 0.43
N GLY A 21 4.54 -1.53 0.01
CA GLY A 21 5.01 -2.47 -0.99
C GLY A 21 3.85 -3.14 -1.70
N PHE A 22 4.12 -3.78 -2.83
CA PHE A 22 3.09 -4.55 -3.51
C PHE A 22 3.65 -5.83 -4.13
N SER A 23 2.77 -6.82 -4.24
CA SER A 23 3.02 -8.09 -4.91
C SER A 23 1.95 -8.35 -5.95
N LEU A 24 2.33 -9.05 -7.00
CA LEU A 24 1.51 -9.41 -8.13
C LEU A 24 1.36 -10.93 -8.19
N TYR A 25 0.17 -11.39 -8.51
CA TYR A 25 -0.11 -12.79 -8.76
C TYR A 25 -0.97 -12.90 -10.02
N HIS A 26 -0.56 -13.75 -10.96
CA HIS A 26 -1.37 -14.04 -12.15
C HIS A 26 -2.16 -15.32 -11.93
N VAL A 27 -3.42 -15.36 -12.37
CA VAL A 27 -4.33 -16.50 -12.12
C VAL A 27 -3.84 -17.83 -12.70
N ASP A 28 -3.06 -17.76 -13.79
CA ASP A 28 -2.41 -18.91 -14.43
C ASP A 28 -0.97 -19.18 -13.94
N SER A 29 -0.54 -18.55 -12.84
CA SER A 29 0.82 -18.66 -12.27
C SER A 29 0.77 -19.28 -10.88
N ASP A 30 1.79 -20.06 -10.53
CA ASP A 30 1.99 -20.56 -9.15
C ASP A 30 2.88 -19.63 -8.31
N ASP A 31 3.55 -18.66 -8.93
CA ASP A 31 4.49 -17.76 -8.27
C ASP A 31 3.90 -16.37 -7.99
N ILE A 32 4.21 -15.85 -6.79
CA ILE A 32 4.01 -14.44 -6.44
C ILE A 32 5.23 -13.62 -6.88
N LYS A 33 5.01 -12.50 -7.56
CA LYS A 33 6.05 -11.55 -7.96
C LYS A 33 5.97 -10.31 -7.06
N THR A 34 6.93 -10.14 -6.15
CA THR A 34 7.00 -8.96 -5.27
C THR A 34 7.86 -7.88 -5.91
N ASN A 35 7.35 -6.65 -5.96
CA ASN A 35 8.09 -5.53 -6.54
C ASN A 35 9.34 -5.21 -5.72
N ASN A 36 10.46 -5.00 -6.39
CA ASN A 36 11.71 -4.53 -5.78
C ASN A 36 12.39 -3.40 -6.57
N GLU A 37 11.69 -2.83 -7.55
CA GLU A 37 12.13 -1.72 -8.37
C GLU A 37 11.33 -0.47 -7.99
N TRP A 38 11.99 0.57 -7.49
CA TRP A 38 11.39 1.84 -7.12
C TRP A 38 12.11 3.00 -7.80
N PRO A 39 11.45 4.17 -7.99
CA PRO A 39 12.13 5.35 -8.51
C PRO A 39 13.37 5.70 -7.66
N GLY A 40 14.57 5.55 -8.24
CA GLY A 40 15.84 5.87 -7.58
C GLY A 40 16.30 4.89 -6.49
N ASP A 41 15.67 3.73 -6.34
CA ASP A 41 16.08 2.70 -5.38
C ASP A 41 15.77 1.29 -5.95
N MET A 42 16.72 0.35 -5.86
CA MET A 42 16.59 -0.99 -6.41
C MET A 42 16.95 -2.06 -5.38
N GLY A 43 16.24 -3.19 -5.42
CA GLY A 43 16.51 -4.36 -4.59
C GLY A 43 15.80 -4.36 -3.23
N LYS A 44 15.00 -3.33 -2.91
CA LYS A 44 14.17 -3.29 -1.69
C LYS A 44 12.73 -3.66 -2.00
N PHE A 45 12.11 -4.52 -1.19
CA PHE A 45 10.71 -4.92 -1.39
C PHE A 45 9.66 -3.86 -0.98
N LYS A 46 10.09 -2.80 -0.28
CA LYS A 46 9.23 -1.69 0.13
C LYS A 46 9.93 -0.35 -0.08
N THR A 47 9.12 0.69 -0.27
CA THR A 47 9.55 2.10 -0.30
C THR A 47 8.87 2.87 0.84
N ASN A 48 9.39 4.03 1.20
CA ASN A 48 8.85 4.84 2.29
C ASN A 48 7.42 5.36 1.98
N THR A 49 6.57 5.47 2.99
CA THR A 49 5.23 6.08 2.87
C THR A 49 5.31 7.58 3.10
N VAL A 50 5.94 8.27 2.15
CA VAL A 50 6.33 9.68 2.30
C VAL A 50 6.08 10.44 0.99
N LEU A 51 5.65 11.69 1.13
CA LEU A 51 5.46 12.64 0.03
C LEU A 51 6.25 13.92 0.26
N GLN A 52 6.69 14.56 -0.82
CA GLN A 52 7.17 15.93 -0.82
C GLN A 52 6.43 16.69 -1.91
N TYR A 53 5.80 17.79 -1.53
CA TYR A 53 5.02 18.63 -2.43
C TYR A 53 5.84 19.79 -3.00
N ASP A 54 5.25 20.49 -3.96
CA ASP A 54 5.63 21.84 -4.34
C ASP A 54 5.24 22.88 -3.29
N ASP A 55 5.68 24.13 -3.52
CA ASP A 55 5.58 25.22 -2.54
C ASP A 55 4.12 25.59 -2.18
N ASP A 56 3.19 25.32 -3.10
CA ASP A 56 1.76 25.54 -2.96
C ASP A 56 0.99 24.32 -2.42
N TYR A 57 1.67 23.20 -2.17
CA TYR A 57 1.07 21.92 -1.78
C TYR A 57 0.03 21.36 -2.77
N LYS A 58 0.16 21.73 -4.05
CA LYS A 58 -0.70 21.28 -5.14
C LYS A 58 -0.23 19.95 -5.68
N ASP A 59 1.03 19.88 -6.07
CA ASP A 59 1.60 18.78 -6.83
C ASP A 59 2.68 18.04 -6.04
N VAL A 60 2.75 16.71 -6.19
CA VAL A 60 3.81 15.89 -5.62
C VAL A 60 5.09 16.07 -6.44
N LYS A 61 6.14 16.64 -5.84
CA LYS A 61 7.48 16.77 -6.45
C LYS A 61 8.28 15.47 -6.36
N SER A 62 8.17 14.76 -5.24
CA SER A 62 8.81 13.46 -5.04
C SER A 62 8.06 12.63 -4.00
N TRP A 63 8.24 11.32 -4.02
CA TRP A 63 7.61 10.39 -3.09
C TRP A 63 8.56 9.23 -2.75
N GLY A 64 8.20 8.43 -1.75
CA GLY A 64 9.02 7.29 -1.36
C GLY A 64 10.38 7.70 -0.82
N GLN A 65 11.39 6.87 -1.07
CA GLN A 65 12.77 7.16 -0.68
C GLN A 65 13.29 8.49 -1.29
N GLN A 66 12.81 8.88 -2.48
CA GLN A 66 13.20 10.13 -3.14
C GLN A 66 12.83 11.38 -2.32
N ALA A 67 11.67 11.35 -1.66
CA ALA A 67 11.19 12.45 -0.80
C ALA A 67 12.01 12.63 0.48
N LEU A 68 12.84 11.66 0.85
CA LEU A 68 13.74 11.75 1.99
C LEU A 68 15.13 12.29 1.62
N TYR A 69 15.49 12.32 0.34
CA TYR A 69 16.80 12.85 -0.06
C TYR A 69 16.86 14.35 0.16
N ARG A 70 17.74 14.75 1.09
CA ARG A 70 18.15 16.13 1.24
C ARG A 70 19.36 16.36 0.35
N LYS A 71 19.21 17.15 -0.72
CA LYS A 71 20.40 17.67 -1.42
C LYS A 71 21.15 18.57 -0.42
N PRO A 72 22.46 18.37 -0.19
CA PRO A 72 23.25 19.29 0.61
C PRO A 72 23.40 20.60 -0.16
N ASN A 73 22.43 21.51 -0.05
CA ASN A 73 22.52 22.81 -0.71
C ASN A 73 23.46 23.72 0.07
N LYS A 74 24.65 23.94 -0.50
CA LYS A 74 25.67 24.84 0.06
C LYS A 74 25.30 26.33 -0.02
N LYS A 75 24.22 26.78 -0.69
CA LYS A 75 24.03 28.22 -0.97
C LYS A 75 22.61 28.80 -1.15
N SER A 76 21.49 28.12 -0.87
CA SER A 76 20.15 28.78 -0.97
C SER A 76 19.35 28.73 0.33
N LYS A 77 18.77 29.89 0.71
CA LYS A 77 17.73 30.06 1.74
C LYS A 77 16.37 29.55 1.25
N ASP A 78 16.33 28.53 0.39
CA ASP A 78 15.06 27.92 0.02
C ASP A 78 14.53 27.24 1.27
N LYS A 79 13.29 27.56 1.66
CA LYS A 79 12.60 26.84 2.74
C LYS A 79 12.61 25.37 2.38
N GLU A 80 13.48 24.59 3.01
CA GLU A 80 13.51 23.14 2.83
C GLU A 80 12.12 22.59 3.14
N MET A 81 11.38 22.18 2.10
CA MET A 81 10.07 21.59 2.29
C MET A 81 10.21 20.25 2.97
N LYS A 82 9.62 20.16 4.16
CA LYS A 82 9.65 18.96 4.96
C LYS A 82 8.82 17.87 4.29
N PRO A 83 9.30 16.61 4.33
CA PRO A 83 8.49 15.48 3.90
C PRO A 83 7.19 15.41 4.72
N VAL A 84 6.13 14.97 4.06
CA VAL A 84 4.82 14.67 4.63
C VAL A 84 4.78 13.17 4.88
N GLU A 85 4.80 12.80 6.16
CA GLU A 85 4.93 11.42 6.64
C GLU A 85 3.78 11.07 7.58
N LEU A 86 3.58 9.78 7.85
CA LEU A 86 2.65 9.27 8.88
C LEU A 86 1.19 9.74 8.71
N PHE A 87 0.80 10.16 7.51
CA PHE A 87 -0.56 10.61 7.21
C PHE A 87 -1.61 9.48 7.35
N LYS A 88 -1.20 8.20 7.24
CA LYS A 88 -2.06 7.03 7.56
C LYS A 88 -2.54 7.04 9.02
N LEU A 89 -1.82 7.67 9.96
CA LEU A 89 -2.22 7.75 11.39
C LEU A 89 -3.46 8.61 11.65
N TYR A 90 -4.00 9.29 10.63
CA TYR A 90 -5.30 9.94 10.73
C TYR A 90 -6.48 8.98 10.61
N LEU A 91 -6.23 7.74 10.14
CA LEU A 91 -7.19 6.65 10.11
C LEU A 91 -7.08 5.79 11.38
N GLY A 92 -8.14 5.05 11.69
CA GLY A 92 -8.21 4.16 12.84
C GLY A 92 -8.18 4.90 14.18
N ASN A 93 -7.75 4.19 15.23
CA ASN A 93 -7.91 4.65 16.62
C ASN A 93 -6.73 5.46 17.17
N CYS A 94 -5.89 6.04 16.30
CA CYS A 94 -4.77 6.87 16.76
C CYS A 94 -5.28 8.15 17.45
N LEU A 95 -4.83 8.38 18.69
CA LEU A 95 -5.20 9.57 19.46
C LEU A 95 -4.72 10.84 18.76
N GLU A 96 -5.53 11.89 18.77
CA GLU A 96 -5.21 13.16 18.10
C GLU A 96 -3.85 13.75 18.50
N LYS A 97 -3.47 13.61 19.78
CA LYS A 97 -2.18 14.08 20.30
C LYS A 97 -0.95 13.38 19.66
N HIS A 98 -1.15 12.23 19.03
CA HIS A 98 -0.10 11.45 18.36
C HIS A 98 -0.13 11.63 16.84
N ARG A 99 -1.13 12.32 16.28
CA ARG A 99 -1.20 12.57 14.84
C ARG A 99 -0.16 13.63 14.45
N PRO A 100 0.57 13.43 13.34
CA PRO A 100 1.53 14.41 12.85
C PRO A 100 0.79 15.66 12.40
N ARG A 101 1.41 16.85 12.46
CA ARG A 101 0.86 18.03 11.80
C ARG A 101 1.14 17.95 10.31
N LEU A 102 0.09 17.83 9.49
CA LEU A 102 0.20 17.79 8.04
C LEU A 102 -0.01 19.18 7.42
N PRO A 103 0.74 19.54 6.37
CA PRO A 103 0.50 20.77 5.62
C PRO A 103 -0.68 20.65 4.63
N VAL A 104 -1.19 19.44 4.41
CA VAL A 104 -2.31 19.11 3.54
C VAL A 104 -3.32 18.23 4.28
N ASP A 105 -4.54 18.14 3.75
CA ASP A 105 -5.52 17.16 4.23
C ASP A 105 -4.98 15.73 4.09
N TYR A 106 -5.21 14.90 5.11
CA TYR A 106 -4.67 13.52 5.13
C TYR A 106 -5.26 12.66 4.00
N LYS A 107 -6.51 12.88 3.58
CA LYS A 107 -7.10 12.14 2.45
C LYS A 107 -6.44 12.52 1.14
N LYS A 108 -6.05 13.80 0.98
CA LYS A 108 -5.23 14.23 -0.16
C LYS A 108 -3.89 13.50 -0.15
N ALA A 109 -3.18 13.50 0.99
CA ALA A 109 -1.91 12.79 1.10
C ALA A 109 -2.01 11.28 0.82
N ILE A 110 -3.06 10.61 1.32
CA ILE A 110 -3.29 9.20 1.01
C ILE A 110 -3.55 9.02 -0.49
N SER A 111 -4.45 9.82 -1.08
CA SER A 111 -4.79 9.72 -2.51
C SER A 111 -3.58 9.95 -3.40
N ASP A 112 -2.77 10.97 -3.09
CA ASP A 112 -1.58 11.33 -3.86
C ASP A 112 -0.51 10.24 -3.75
N TYR A 113 -0.30 9.65 -2.56
CA TYR A 113 0.61 8.53 -2.41
C TYR A 113 0.14 7.29 -3.17
N LEU A 114 -1.15 6.96 -3.07
CA LEU A 114 -1.76 5.85 -3.81
C LEU A 114 -1.69 6.07 -5.33
N CYS A 115 -1.75 7.31 -5.79
CA CYS A 115 -1.58 7.65 -7.20
C CYS A 115 -0.15 7.33 -7.67
N GLU A 116 0.86 7.76 -6.92
CA GLU A 116 2.27 7.51 -7.27
C GLU A 116 2.63 6.02 -7.26
N ILE A 117 2.27 5.27 -6.20
CA ILE A 117 2.50 3.81 -6.19
C ILE A 117 1.65 3.09 -7.24
N GLY A 118 0.47 3.61 -7.55
CA GLY A 118 -0.40 3.11 -8.62
C GLY A 118 0.23 3.21 -10.01
N LYS A 119 0.99 4.28 -10.28
CA LYS A 119 1.77 4.39 -11.52
C LYS A 119 2.80 3.26 -11.61
N VAL A 120 3.53 3.00 -10.53
CA VAL A 120 4.52 1.90 -10.49
C VAL A 120 3.86 0.55 -10.73
N ILE A 121 2.72 0.27 -10.08
CA ILE A 121 1.99 -0.99 -10.30
C ILE A 121 1.61 -1.14 -11.79
N LYS A 122 1.05 -0.09 -12.39
CA LYS A 122 0.62 -0.07 -13.80
C LYS A 122 1.80 -0.22 -14.77
N GLU A 123 2.97 0.27 -14.41
CA GLU A 123 4.21 0.11 -15.18
C GLU A 123 4.84 -1.28 -15.00
N THR A 124 4.70 -1.89 -13.83
CA THR A 124 5.30 -3.18 -13.50
C THR A 124 4.53 -4.36 -14.11
N ILE A 125 3.20 -4.32 -14.13
CA ILE A 125 2.38 -5.42 -14.68
C ILE A 125 2.77 -5.80 -16.13
N PRO A 126 2.89 -4.84 -17.09
CA PRO A 126 3.29 -5.14 -18.47
C PRO A 126 4.70 -5.72 -18.62
N LYS A 127 5.59 -5.57 -17.62
CA LYS A 127 6.93 -6.19 -17.64
C LYS A 127 6.85 -7.72 -17.49
N TYR A 128 5.81 -8.22 -16.83
CA TYR A 128 5.59 -9.66 -16.62
C TYR A 128 4.55 -10.22 -17.58
N TRP A 129 3.46 -9.50 -17.82
CA TRP A 129 2.32 -9.99 -18.61
C TRP A 129 1.79 -8.91 -19.54
N MET A 130 1.83 -9.16 -20.86
CA MET A 130 1.30 -8.25 -21.87
C MET A 130 -0.23 -8.30 -21.96
N GLY A 131 -0.84 -7.18 -22.36
CA GLY A 131 -2.28 -7.12 -22.65
C GLY A 131 -3.19 -7.20 -21.42
N ILE A 132 -2.66 -6.85 -20.24
CA ILE A 132 -3.45 -6.67 -19.02
C ILE A 132 -3.97 -5.23 -18.99
N ASP A 133 -5.28 -5.06 -19.11
CA ASP A 133 -5.92 -3.78 -18.80
C ASP A 133 -6.05 -3.66 -17.28
N PHE A 134 -5.52 -2.57 -16.71
CA PHE A 134 -5.50 -2.39 -15.26
C PHE A 134 -6.91 -2.27 -14.65
N MET A 135 -7.86 -1.63 -15.33
CA MET A 135 -9.21 -1.43 -14.79
C MET A 135 -10.12 -2.62 -15.07
N GLU A 136 -9.86 -3.38 -16.13
CA GLU A 136 -10.66 -4.53 -16.52
C GLU A 136 -10.16 -5.83 -15.88
N ASN A 137 -8.84 -6.05 -15.83
CA ASN A 137 -8.29 -7.37 -15.52
C ASN A 137 -7.61 -7.47 -14.14
N VAL A 138 -7.50 -6.37 -13.39
CA VAL A 138 -6.83 -6.37 -12.09
C VAL A 138 -7.85 -6.38 -10.94
N LEU A 139 -7.63 -7.29 -9.99
CA LEU A 139 -8.22 -7.26 -8.66
C LEU A 139 -7.21 -6.68 -7.68
N LEU A 140 -7.55 -5.55 -7.06
CA LEU A 140 -6.73 -4.89 -6.07
C LEU A 140 -7.19 -5.29 -4.66
N ILE A 141 -6.27 -5.91 -3.91
CA ILE A 141 -6.45 -6.28 -2.50
C ILE A 141 -5.63 -5.32 -1.66
N LEU A 142 -6.28 -4.59 -0.76
CA LEU A 142 -5.64 -3.73 0.24
C LEU A 142 -5.78 -4.37 1.63
N PRO A 143 -4.70 -4.94 2.19
CA PRO A 143 -4.64 -5.23 3.62
C PRO A 143 -4.74 -3.92 4.42
N VAL A 144 -5.55 -3.94 5.48
CA VAL A 144 -5.69 -2.83 6.44
C VAL A 144 -5.57 -3.35 7.87
N PRO A 145 -5.20 -2.51 8.86
CA PRO A 145 -5.18 -2.93 10.26
C PRO A 145 -6.55 -3.44 10.71
N ALA A 146 -6.62 -4.46 11.57
CA ALA A 146 -7.90 -5.04 11.94
C ALA A 146 -8.79 -4.09 12.77
N GLU A 147 -8.23 -3.02 13.34
CA GLU A 147 -8.98 -1.98 14.04
C GLU A 147 -9.67 -0.97 13.11
N TYR A 148 -9.43 -1.02 11.80
CA TYR A 148 -10.07 -0.09 10.86
C TYR A 148 -11.59 -0.29 10.84
N SER A 149 -12.30 0.81 11.10
CA SER A 149 -13.75 0.87 11.00
C SER A 149 -14.22 0.83 9.55
N GLU A 150 -15.52 0.61 9.33
CA GLU A 150 -16.11 0.74 7.99
C GLU A 150 -15.97 2.15 7.41
N LEU A 151 -15.88 3.18 8.27
CA LEU A 151 -15.59 4.54 7.85
C LEU A 151 -14.15 4.67 7.34
N ASP A 152 -13.17 4.07 8.03
CA ASP A 152 -11.76 4.08 7.59
C ASP A 152 -11.61 3.38 6.23
N LYS A 153 -12.26 2.22 6.06
CA LYS A 153 -12.31 1.50 4.79
C LYS A 153 -12.99 2.32 3.69
N ALA A 154 -14.06 3.04 4.00
CA ALA A 154 -14.73 3.93 3.05
C ALA A 154 -13.85 5.11 2.63
N ILE A 155 -13.07 5.69 3.55
CA ILE A 155 -12.08 6.73 3.25
C ILE A 155 -10.96 6.17 2.37
N MET A 156 -10.42 5.00 2.70
CA MET A 156 -9.39 4.33 1.87
C MET A 156 -9.89 4.05 0.46
N ARG A 157 -11.14 3.60 0.32
CA ARG A 157 -11.79 3.36 -0.98
C ARG A 157 -11.97 4.66 -1.78
N GLU A 158 -12.34 5.75 -1.12
CA GLU A 158 -12.41 7.08 -1.76
C GLU A 158 -11.03 7.54 -2.22
N CYS A 159 -10.00 7.36 -1.41
CA CYS A 159 -8.62 7.72 -1.80
C CYS A 159 -8.12 6.88 -2.96
N ALA A 160 -8.40 5.58 -2.98
CA ALA A 160 -8.06 4.68 -4.09
C ALA A 160 -8.78 5.07 -5.39
N PHE A 161 -10.04 5.51 -5.31
CA PHE A 161 -10.77 6.06 -6.45
C PHE A 161 -10.12 7.34 -6.97
N ASN A 162 -9.82 8.30 -6.09
CA ASN A 162 -9.16 9.55 -6.47
C ASN A 162 -7.75 9.33 -7.05
N ALA A 163 -7.06 8.29 -6.60
CA ALA A 163 -5.76 7.85 -7.12
C ALA A 163 -5.85 7.17 -8.51
N GLY A 164 -7.06 6.93 -9.03
CA GLY A 164 -7.25 6.20 -10.27
C GLY A 164 -6.82 4.73 -10.18
N LEU A 165 -6.93 4.12 -8.99
CA LEU A 165 -6.74 2.67 -8.80
C LEU A 165 -8.04 1.88 -9.06
N ILE A 166 -9.18 2.56 -9.06
CA ILE A 166 -10.48 2.03 -9.47
C ILE A 166 -11.24 3.10 -10.26
N ASN A 167 -12.06 2.67 -11.21
CA ASN A 167 -12.87 3.55 -12.07
C ASN A 167 -14.26 3.90 -11.49
N ASN A 168 -14.67 3.23 -10.42
CA ASN A 168 -15.93 3.46 -9.72
C ASN A 168 -15.68 3.30 -8.21
N ARG A 169 -16.18 4.24 -7.39
CA ARG A 169 -16.09 4.20 -5.93
C ARG A 169 -16.59 2.88 -5.34
N PHE A 170 -17.61 2.26 -5.95
CA PHE A 170 -18.19 1.00 -5.52
C PHE A 170 -17.66 -0.22 -6.29
N SER A 171 -16.52 -0.10 -6.99
CA SER A 171 -15.93 -1.21 -7.71
C SER A 171 -15.67 -2.40 -6.79
N GLU A 172 -16.19 -3.56 -7.18
CA GLU A 172 -15.96 -4.86 -6.50
C GLU A 172 -14.52 -5.38 -6.73
N LYS A 173 -13.78 -4.76 -7.67
CA LYS A 173 -12.37 -5.04 -7.97
C LYS A 173 -11.39 -4.38 -6.99
N LEU A 174 -11.89 -3.64 -6.01
CA LEU A 174 -11.15 -3.28 -4.80
C LEU A 174 -11.75 -4.04 -3.63
N GLN A 175 -10.94 -4.87 -2.98
CA GLN A 175 -11.34 -5.59 -1.77
C GLN A 175 -10.37 -5.29 -0.63
N PHE A 176 -10.90 -5.31 0.58
CA PHE A 176 -10.10 -5.18 1.79
C PHE A 176 -9.99 -6.55 2.46
N THR A 177 -8.82 -6.83 3.00
CA THR A 177 -8.56 -7.90 3.96
C THR A 177 -7.91 -7.27 5.18
N THR A 178 -7.80 -7.96 6.29
CA THR A 178 -6.95 -7.47 7.37
C THR A 178 -5.47 -7.84 7.14
N GLU A 179 -4.55 -6.99 7.57
CA GLU A 179 -3.10 -7.25 7.64
C GLU A 179 -2.79 -8.61 8.33
N PRO A 180 -3.33 -8.92 9.51
CA PRO A 180 -3.11 -10.21 10.16
C PRO A 180 -3.72 -11.41 9.41
N GLU A 181 -4.89 -11.27 8.77
CA GLU A 181 -5.45 -12.36 7.93
C GLU A 181 -4.56 -12.64 6.72
N ALA A 182 -4.07 -11.58 6.05
CA ALA A 182 -3.15 -11.73 4.92
C ALA A 182 -1.85 -12.44 5.35
N ALA A 183 -1.29 -12.05 6.50
CA ALA A 183 -0.12 -12.71 7.08
C ALA A 183 -0.41 -14.18 7.44
N ALA A 184 -1.56 -14.47 8.05
CA ALA A 184 -1.96 -15.82 8.42
C ALA A 184 -2.13 -16.75 7.21
N VAL A 185 -2.74 -16.27 6.12
CA VAL A 185 -2.86 -17.04 4.86
C VAL A 185 -1.48 -17.33 4.27
N TYR A 186 -0.59 -16.33 4.24
CA TYR A 186 0.77 -16.50 3.74
C TYR A 186 1.57 -17.50 4.57
N CYS A 187 1.56 -17.36 5.91
CA CYS A 187 2.25 -18.25 6.84
C CYS A 187 1.71 -19.67 6.76
N THR A 188 0.39 -19.85 6.68
CA THR A 188 -0.23 -21.17 6.52
C THR A 188 0.26 -21.85 5.25
N ASN A 189 0.27 -21.13 4.13
CA ASN A 189 0.58 -21.72 2.83
C ASN A 189 2.07 -21.95 2.58
N ASN A 190 2.95 -21.15 3.19
CA ASN A 190 4.39 -21.24 2.95
C ASN A 190 5.13 -21.84 4.14
N THR A 191 4.99 -21.25 5.34
CA THR A 191 5.80 -21.63 6.50
C THR A 191 5.26 -22.88 7.18
N LEU A 192 3.98 -22.86 7.57
CA LEU A 192 3.40 -23.96 8.36
C LEU A 192 3.29 -25.23 7.54
N LYS A 193 2.90 -25.16 6.26
CA LYS A 193 2.91 -26.32 5.36
C LYS A 193 4.31 -26.93 5.22
N GLN A 194 5.36 -26.13 5.07
CA GLN A 194 6.74 -26.64 5.00
C GLN A 194 7.19 -27.35 6.27
N HIS A 195 6.63 -26.98 7.43
CA HIS A 195 6.94 -27.57 8.72
C HIS A 195 5.91 -28.61 9.21
N ASN A 196 4.94 -29.01 8.37
CA ASN A 196 3.83 -29.90 8.75
C ASN A 196 3.01 -29.40 9.96
N LEU A 197 2.87 -28.08 10.10
CA LEU A 197 2.12 -27.40 11.16
C LEU A 197 0.82 -26.77 10.64
N ALA A 198 0.37 -27.12 9.43
CA ALA A 198 -0.84 -26.59 8.82
C ALA A 198 -2.07 -27.51 9.03
N GLU A 199 -2.10 -28.27 10.12
CA GLU A 199 -3.20 -29.19 10.42
C GLU A 199 -4.42 -28.44 10.98
N PRO A 200 -5.66 -28.88 10.64
CA PRO A 200 -6.86 -28.35 11.25
C PRO A 200 -6.80 -28.42 12.78
N GLY A 201 -7.05 -27.29 13.45
CA GLY A 201 -6.93 -27.16 14.91
C GLY A 201 -5.61 -26.57 15.40
N THR A 202 -4.64 -26.32 14.51
CA THR A 202 -3.41 -25.59 14.87
C THR A 202 -3.71 -24.12 15.14
N THR A 203 -3.28 -23.61 16.30
CA THR A 203 -3.34 -22.19 16.66
C THR A 203 -1.95 -21.57 16.56
N PHE A 204 -1.85 -20.40 15.96
CA PHE A 204 -0.63 -19.60 15.91
C PHE A 204 -0.98 -18.13 16.03
N MET A 205 -0.10 -17.35 16.65
CA MET A 205 -0.29 -15.91 16.82
C MET A 205 0.50 -15.15 15.77
N ILE A 206 -0.15 -14.19 15.11
CA ILE A 206 0.52 -13.19 14.29
C ILE A 206 0.85 -11.98 15.18
N VAL A 207 2.12 -11.60 15.17
CA VAL A 207 2.64 -10.41 15.85
C VAL A 207 3.26 -9.51 14.79
N ASP A 208 2.59 -8.42 14.45
CA ASP A 208 3.10 -7.40 13.53
C ASP A 208 3.72 -6.25 14.34
N CYS A 209 5.05 -6.14 14.24
CA CYS A 209 5.86 -5.08 14.85
C CYS A 209 6.36 -4.09 13.78
N GLY A 210 5.43 -3.47 13.04
CA GLY A 210 5.72 -2.49 12.00
C GLY A 210 6.38 -1.19 12.50
N GLY A 211 6.75 -0.31 11.57
CA GLY A 211 7.56 0.90 11.82
C GLY A 211 6.93 1.99 12.71
N GLY A 212 5.71 1.76 13.23
CA GLY A 212 5.02 2.67 14.15
C GLY A 212 3.73 2.09 14.76
N THR A 213 3.45 0.80 14.54
CA THR A 213 2.23 0.11 14.97
C THR A 213 2.62 -1.26 15.54
N LEU A 214 1.89 -1.70 16.57
CA LEU A 214 1.99 -3.04 17.12
C LEU A 214 0.61 -3.67 17.04
N GLU A 215 0.46 -4.71 16.23
CA GLU A 215 -0.78 -5.50 16.14
C GLU A 215 -0.52 -6.95 16.54
N MET A 216 -1.43 -7.52 17.33
CA MET A 216 -1.38 -8.93 17.74
C MET A 216 -2.74 -9.57 17.50
N LYS A 217 -2.76 -10.70 16.78
CA LYS A 217 -3.96 -11.53 16.56
C LYS A 217 -3.61 -13.00 16.78
N LEU A 218 -4.45 -13.67 17.58
CA LEU A 218 -4.43 -15.12 17.80
C LEU A 218 -5.31 -15.83 16.77
#